data_AF-A0AAV5RGT1-F1
#
_entry.id   AF-A0AAV5RGT1-F1
#
_cell.length_a   1.000
_cell.length_b   1.000
_cell.length_c   1.000
_cell.angle_alpha   90.00
_cell.angle_beta   90.00
_cell.angle_gamma   90.00
#
_symmetry.space_group_name_H-M   'P 1'
#
loop_
_entity.id
_entity.type
_entity.pdbx_description
1 polymer ?
#
loop_
_entity_poly.entity_id
_entity_poly.type
_entity_poly.pdbx_seq_one_letter_code
_entity_poly.pdbx_strand_id
1 'polypeptide(L)'
;MVVLDEDGKPCKVCDTLESFQSSMAPSKSKTIFGSDQEPPTGKELGNGTWTMLHSTAANFPLKPTDENKQDMRNLLTSISHLFPCRPCGKDFEAYLKRNSPNVEGREELSLWLCDAHNAVNKKLGKQQFDCKYWKARWREGWAEYLKDQK
;
A
#
# COMPACT_ATOMS: atom_id res chain seq x y z
N MET A 1 22.65 -7.60 -4.88
CA MET A 1 22.89 -6.17 -5.19
C MET A 1 21.83 -5.39 -4.43
N VAL A 2 22.22 -4.47 -3.54
CA VAL A 2 21.23 -3.64 -2.82
C VAL A 2 20.74 -2.58 -3.79
N VAL A 3 19.44 -2.54 -4.05
CA VAL A 3 18.82 -1.47 -4.84
C VAL A 3 18.53 -0.31 -3.90
N LEU A 4 18.91 0.92 -4.28
CA LEU A 4 18.62 2.12 -3.50
C LEU A 4 17.37 2.82 -4.05
N ASP A 5 16.63 3.48 -3.18
CA ASP A 5 15.54 4.39 -3.54
C ASP A 5 16.08 5.77 -3.96
N GLU A 6 15.18 6.65 -4.42
CA GLU A 6 15.48 8.03 -4.82
C GLU A 6 16.10 8.87 -3.68
N ASP A 7 15.93 8.45 -2.43
CA ASP A 7 16.51 9.10 -1.25
C ASP A 7 17.88 8.49 -0.85
N GLY A 8 18.41 7.54 -1.64
CA GLY A 8 19.68 6.85 -1.37
C GLY A 8 19.61 5.78 -0.28
N LYS A 9 18.41 5.37 0.17
CA LYS A 9 18.20 4.32 1.18
C LYS A 9 17.92 2.97 0.53
N PRO A 10 18.20 1.82 1.19
CA PRO A 10 17.83 0.51 0.67
C PRO A 10 16.33 0.39 0.33
N CYS A 11 16.01 0.07 -0.92
CA CYS A 11 14.65 -0.09 -1.42
C CYS A 11 14.09 -1.48 -1.06
N LYS A 12 13.35 -1.55 0.04
CA LYS A 12 12.76 -2.82 0.52
C LYS A 12 11.76 -3.46 -0.45
N VAL A 13 11.11 -2.67 -1.30
CA VAL A 13 10.17 -3.18 -2.31
C VAL A 13 10.89 -3.76 -3.52
N CYS A 14 12.12 -3.27 -3.78
CA CYS A 14 12.94 -3.68 -4.92
C CYS A 14 13.75 -4.95 -4.63
N ASP A 15 13.91 -5.32 -3.36
CA ASP A 15 14.59 -6.55 -2.96
C ASP A 15 13.71 -7.75 -3.35
N THR A 16 14.08 -8.45 -4.42
CA THR A 16 13.48 -9.74 -4.74
C THR A 16 13.83 -10.73 -3.64
N LEU A 17 12.82 -11.46 -3.15
CA LEU A 17 12.96 -12.56 -2.17
C LEU A 17 14.02 -13.61 -2.59
N GLU A 18 14.40 -13.63 -3.87
CA GLU A 18 15.47 -14.44 -4.45
C GLU A 18 16.87 -14.13 -3.91
N SER A 19 17.09 -12.95 -3.36
CA SER A 19 18.37 -12.62 -2.71
C SER A 19 18.54 -13.27 -1.33
N PHE A 20 17.51 -13.98 -0.81
CA PHE A 20 17.56 -14.62 0.52
C PHE A 20 17.49 -16.15 0.52
N GLN A 21 17.07 -16.82 -0.56
CA GLN A 21 16.93 -18.29 -0.57
C GLN A 21 17.34 -18.95 -1.90
N SER A 22 18.56 -18.71 -2.36
CA SER A 22 19.19 -19.69 -3.25
C SER A 22 19.84 -20.78 -2.40
N SER A 23 19.14 -21.90 -2.18
CA SER A 23 19.64 -23.27 -2.32
C SER A 23 18.83 -24.30 -1.51
N MET A 24 18.38 -25.35 -2.22
CA MET A 24 17.90 -26.67 -1.74
C MET A 24 16.42 -26.81 -1.29
N ALA A 25 15.52 -26.97 -2.25
CA ALA A 25 14.42 -27.94 -2.16
C ALA A 25 14.03 -28.44 -3.57
N PRO A 26 13.85 -29.76 -3.79
CA PRO A 26 13.40 -30.28 -5.07
C PRO A 26 11.90 -29.96 -5.26
N SER A 27 11.60 -29.20 -6.32
CA SER A 27 10.22 -28.94 -6.75
C SER A 27 9.59 -30.23 -7.27
N LYS A 28 8.55 -30.73 -6.57
CA LYS A 28 7.69 -31.78 -7.08
C LYS A 28 6.67 -31.19 -8.05
N SER A 29 6.67 -31.79 -9.24
CA SER A 29 5.94 -31.47 -10.47
C SER A 29 4.39 -31.52 -10.41
N LYS A 30 3.79 -30.58 -11.17
CA LYS A 30 2.56 -30.60 -12.00
C LYS A 30 1.16 -30.61 -11.37
N THR A 31 0.43 -29.53 -11.67
CA THR A 31 -0.98 -29.57 -12.11
C THR A 31 -1.07 -29.06 -13.56
N ILE A 32 -1.96 -29.66 -14.36
CA ILE A 32 -2.16 -29.33 -15.80
C ILE A 32 -3.00 -28.05 -15.99
N PHE A 33 -3.70 -27.61 -14.94
CA PHE A 33 -4.29 -26.29 -14.83
C PHE A 33 -3.35 -25.46 -13.93
N GLY A 34 -2.84 -24.35 -14.45
CA GLY A 34 -1.92 -23.49 -13.72
C GLY A 34 -2.55 -23.04 -12.40
N SER A 35 -2.07 -23.65 -11.30
CA SER A 35 -2.47 -23.41 -9.90
C SER A 35 -3.96 -23.68 -9.58
N ASP A 36 -4.22 -24.48 -8.54
CA ASP A 36 -5.57 -24.71 -7.98
C ASP A 36 -6.11 -23.47 -7.22
N GLN A 37 -5.85 -22.26 -7.71
CA GLN A 37 -6.15 -21.02 -7.01
C GLN A 37 -7.53 -20.50 -7.39
N GLU A 38 -8.41 -20.39 -6.40
CA GLU A 38 -9.71 -19.74 -6.55
C GLU A 38 -9.56 -18.21 -6.72
N PRO A 39 -10.53 -17.53 -7.34
CA PRO A 39 -10.55 -16.07 -7.40
C PRO A 39 -10.53 -15.44 -5.99
N PRO A 40 -9.90 -14.25 -5.82
CA PRO A 40 -9.75 -13.64 -4.51
C PRO A 40 -11.10 -13.20 -3.92
N THR A 41 -11.25 -13.39 -2.62
CA THR A 41 -12.34 -12.82 -1.83
C THR A 41 -12.22 -11.29 -1.75
N GLY A 42 -13.32 -10.61 -1.41
CA GLY A 42 -13.29 -9.15 -1.20
C GLY A 42 -12.30 -8.70 -0.12
N LYS A 43 -12.01 -9.56 0.87
CA LYS A 43 -11.02 -9.31 1.91
C LYS A 43 -9.59 -9.38 1.35
N GLU A 44 -9.28 -10.40 0.56
CA GLU A 44 -7.96 -10.56 -0.06
C GLU A 44 -7.68 -9.42 -1.05
N LEU A 45 -8.67 -9.10 -1.88
CA LEU A 45 -8.59 -7.97 -2.80
C LEU A 45 -8.39 -6.64 -2.05
N GLY A 46 -9.20 -6.39 -1.01
CA GLY A 46 -9.06 -5.19 -0.18
C GLY A 46 -7.68 -5.08 0.46
N ASN A 47 -7.17 -6.16 1.04
CA ASN A 47 -5.84 -6.20 1.64
C ASN A 47 -4.74 -5.94 0.61
N GLY A 48 -4.84 -6.52 -0.60
CA GLY A 48 -3.91 -6.30 -1.69
C GLY A 48 -3.89 -4.85 -2.16
N THR A 49 -5.07 -4.26 -2.36
CA THR A 49 -5.19 -2.85 -2.75
C THR A 49 -4.67 -1.90 -1.67
N TRP A 50 -4.97 -2.13 -0.39
CA TRP A 50 -4.40 -1.33 0.69
C TRP A 50 -2.88 -1.47 0.78
N THR A 51 -2.36 -2.67 0.57
CA THR A 51 -0.90 -2.91 0.53
C THR A 51 -0.26 -2.11 -0.59
N MET A 52 -0.85 -2.14 -1.80
CA MET A 52 -0.38 -1.33 -2.93
C MET A 52 -0.42 0.16 -2.61
N LEU A 53 -1.58 0.68 -2.20
CA LEU A 53 -1.79 2.10 -1.93
C LEU A 53 -0.87 2.64 -0.84
N HIS A 54 -0.74 1.94 0.29
CA HIS A 54 0.14 2.37 1.38
C HIS A 54 1.61 2.31 0.99
N SER A 55 2.01 1.31 0.20
CA SER A 55 3.37 1.23 -0.36
C SER A 55 3.63 2.39 -1.34
N THR A 56 2.67 2.73 -2.19
CA THR A 56 2.76 3.88 -3.09
C THR A 56 2.89 5.20 -2.31
N ALA A 57 2.03 5.43 -1.31
CA ALA A 57 2.10 6.63 -0.48
C ALA A 57 3.43 6.74 0.29
N ALA A 58 3.90 5.62 0.85
CA ALA A 58 5.13 5.56 1.62
C ALA A 58 6.39 5.84 0.77
N ASN A 59 6.34 5.56 -0.53
CA ASN A 59 7.42 5.82 -1.47
C ASN A 59 7.16 7.04 -2.38
N PHE A 60 6.08 7.79 -2.13
CA PHE A 60 5.77 9.01 -2.88
C PHE A 60 6.90 10.04 -2.68
N PRO A 61 7.19 10.93 -3.65
CA PRO A 61 8.29 11.87 -3.51
C PRO A 61 8.11 12.80 -2.30
N LEU A 62 9.23 13.19 -1.67
CA LEU A 62 9.21 14.24 -0.63
C LEU A 62 8.76 15.58 -1.19
N LYS A 63 9.13 15.86 -2.45
CA LYS A 63 8.77 17.07 -3.20
C LYS A 63 8.20 16.63 -4.57
N PRO A 64 6.90 16.27 -4.62
CA PRO A 64 6.28 15.74 -5.84
C PRO A 64 6.12 16.84 -6.91
N THR A 65 6.30 16.46 -8.17
CA THR A 65 5.97 17.32 -9.31
C THR A 65 4.45 17.42 -9.48
N ASP A 66 3.97 18.41 -10.23
CA ASP A 66 2.54 18.53 -10.54
C ASP A 66 1.98 17.30 -11.25
N GLU A 67 2.81 16.65 -12.08
CA GLU A 67 2.48 15.37 -12.72
C GLU A 67 2.29 14.26 -11.69
N ASN A 68 3.23 14.07 -10.75
CA ASN A 68 3.08 13.08 -9.68
C ASN A 68 1.81 13.30 -8.85
N LYS A 69 1.49 14.57 -8.55
CA LYS A 69 0.28 14.95 -7.82
C LYS A 69 -0.97 14.58 -8.62
N GLN A 70 -0.98 14.86 -9.91
CA GLN A 70 -2.11 14.56 -10.78
C GLN A 70 -2.29 13.05 -10.96
N ASP A 71 -1.21 12.30 -11.15
CA ASP A 71 -1.24 10.84 -11.26
C ASP A 71 -1.80 10.19 -10.00
N MET A 72 -1.39 10.65 -8.81
CA MET A 72 -1.93 10.10 -7.56
C MET A 72 -3.43 10.38 -7.41
N ARG A 73 -3.88 11.59 -7.77
CA ARG A 73 -5.32 11.92 -7.79
C ARG A 73 -6.10 11.05 -8.79
N ASN A 74 -5.53 10.83 -9.97
CA ASN A 74 -6.11 9.99 -11.01
C ASN A 74 -6.17 8.52 -10.57
N LEU A 75 -5.13 8.00 -9.92
CA LEU A 75 -5.08 6.65 -9.38
C LEU A 75 -6.20 6.42 -8.36
N LEU A 76 -6.31 7.29 -7.35
CA LEU A 76 -7.34 7.18 -6.30
C LEU A 76 -8.76 7.28 -6.87
N THR A 77 -8.97 8.20 -7.81
CA THR A 77 -10.26 8.34 -8.51
C THR A 77 -10.59 7.09 -9.34
N SER A 78 -9.61 6.57 -10.08
CA SER A 78 -9.77 5.37 -10.90
C SER A 78 -10.09 4.15 -10.06
N ILE A 79 -9.43 3.99 -8.91
CA ILE A 79 -9.76 2.92 -7.95
C ILE A 79 -11.22 3.05 -7.51
N SER A 80 -11.71 4.24 -7.18
CA SER A 80 -13.11 4.40 -6.75
C SER A 80 -14.13 3.95 -7.81
N HIS A 81 -13.81 4.11 -9.10
CA HIS A 81 -14.68 3.72 -10.21
C HIS A 81 -14.52 2.25 -10.64
N LEU A 82 -13.31 1.72 -10.56
CA LEU A 82 -12.95 0.41 -11.12
C LEU A 82 -12.83 -0.70 -10.07
N PHE A 83 -12.92 -0.38 -8.78
CA PHE A 83 -12.77 -1.39 -7.73
C PHE A 83 -13.85 -2.49 -7.86
N PRO A 84 -13.47 -3.77 -7.96
CA PRO A 84 -14.41 -4.87 -8.26
C PRO A 84 -15.60 -4.97 -7.29
N CYS A 85 -15.41 -4.62 -6.02
CA CYS A 85 -16.53 -4.41 -5.10
C CYS A 85 -17.22 -3.07 -5.37
N ARG A 86 -18.26 -3.06 -6.21
CA ARG A 86 -19.04 -1.85 -6.56
C ARG A 86 -19.49 -1.00 -5.35
N PRO A 87 -20.11 -1.56 -4.28
CA PRO A 87 -20.49 -0.73 -3.13
C PRO A 87 -19.28 -0.14 -2.41
N CYS A 88 -18.18 -0.88 -2.30
CA CYS A 88 -16.92 -0.38 -1.73
C CYS A 88 -16.35 0.78 -2.55
N GLY A 89 -16.38 0.68 -3.89
CA GLY A 89 -15.95 1.75 -4.78
C GLY A 89 -16.77 3.03 -4.63
N LYS A 90 -18.11 2.90 -4.60
CA LYS A 90 -19.02 4.05 -4.37
C LYS A 90 -18.82 4.72 -3.01
N ASP A 91 -18.59 3.92 -1.96
CA ASP A 91 -18.28 4.47 -0.64
C ASP A 91 -16.96 5.27 -0.66
N PHE A 92 -15.95 4.75 -1.35
CA PHE A 92 -14.67 5.41 -1.49
C PHE A 92 -14.77 6.69 -2.35
N GLU A 93 -15.53 6.66 -3.43
CA GLU A 93 -15.84 7.85 -4.25
C GLU A 93 -16.49 8.94 -3.40
N ALA A 94 -17.48 8.57 -2.57
CA ALA A 94 -18.14 9.51 -1.67
C ALA A 94 -17.18 10.04 -0.59
N TYR A 95 -16.23 9.22 -0.13
CA TYR A 95 -15.17 9.66 0.77
C TYR A 95 -14.25 10.69 0.11
N LEU A 96 -13.79 10.44 -1.12
CA LEU A 96 -12.92 11.34 -1.90
C LEU A 96 -13.56 12.72 -2.10
N LYS A 97 -14.87 12.76 -2.39
CA LYS A 97 -15.62 14.03 -2.56
C LYS A 97 -15.63 14.91 -1.31
N ARG A 98 -15.56 14.31 -0.11
CA ARG A 98 -15.57 15.04 1.17
C ARG A 98 -14.17 15.28 1.73
N ASN A 99 -13.21 14.45 1.33
CA ASN A 99 -11.85 14.44 1.88
C ASN A 99 -10.86 14.39 0.71
N SER A 100 -10.62 15.53 0.08
CA SER A 100 -9.67 15.63 -1.03
C SER A 100 -8.30 15.05 -0.65
N PRO A 101 -7.69 14.19 -1.50
CA PRO A 101 -6.36 13.65 -1.24
C PRO A 101 -5.32 14.75 -1.08
N ASN A 102 -4.58 14.72 0.04
CA ASN A 102 -3.43 15.59 0.22
C ASN A 102 -2.20 14.93 -0.41
N VAL A 103 -1.79 15.42 -1.57
CA VAL A 103 -0.68 14.88 -2.37
C VAL A 103 0.51 15.84 -2.40
N GLU A 104 0.63 16.75 -1.43
CA GLU A 104 1.71 17.73 -1.40
C GLU A 104 3.07 17.15 -1.03
N GLY A 105 3.08 15.94 -0.44
CA GLY A 105 4.27 15.22 -0.08
C GLY A 105 3.96 13.84 0.47
N ARG A 106 5.02 13.07 0.68
CA ARG A 106 4.96 11.70 1.20
C ARG A 106 4.21 11.58 2.54
N GLU A 107 4.49 12.49 3.46
CA GLU A 107 3.91 12.44 4.81
C GLU A 107 2.42 12.78 4.77
N GLU A 108 2.08 13.86 4.07
CA GLU A 108 0.70 14.31 3.87
C GLU A 108 -0.17 13.22 3.25
N LEU A 109 0.35 12.56 2.22
CA LEU A 109 -0.35 11.51 1.50
C LEU A 109 -0.50 10.24 2.34
N SER A 110 0.54 9.87 3.08
CA SER A 110 0.52 8.68 3.95
C SER A 110 -0.44 8.84 5.12
N LEU A 111 -0.50 10.03 5.72
CA LEU A 111 -1.46 10.36 6.77
C LEU A 111 -2.90 10.37 6.23
N TRP A 112 -3.14 11.05 5.10
CA TRP A 112 -4.46 11.07 4.46
C TRP A 112 -4.96 9.66 4.12
N LEU A 113 -4.08 8.80 3.59
CA LEU A 113 -4.43 7.43 3.24
C LEU A 113 -4.69 6.56 4.48
N CYS A 114 -3.98 6.81 5.58
CA CYS A 114 -4.27 6.19 6.87
C CYS A 114 -5.67 6.56 7.37
N ASP A 115 -6.03 7.85 7.31
CA ASP A 115 -7.36 8.32 7.70
C ASP A 115 -8.46 7.71 6.83
N ALA A 116 -8.23 7.62 5.51
CA ALA A 116 -9.15 6.96 4.58
C ALA A 116 -9.35 5.48 4.94
N HIS A 117 -8.28 4.76 5.25
CA HIS A 117 -8.35 3.36 5.67
C HIS A 117 -9.07 3.24 7.04
N ASN A 118 -8.83 4.17 7.97
CA ASN A 118 -9.51 4.20 9.26
C ASN A 118 -11.00 4.50 9.16
N ALA A 119 -11.44 5.31 8.19
CA ALA A 119 -12.85 5.51 7.90
C ALA A 119 -13.54 4.19 7.50
N VAL A 120 -12.86 3.36 6.69
CA VAL A 120 -13.33 2.00 6.35
C VAL A 120 -13.29 1.08 7.57
N ASN A 121 -12.22 1.10 8.37
CA ASN A 121 -12.13 0.31 9.60
C ASN A 121 -13.29 0.61 10.55
N LYS A 122 -13.56 1.90 10.79
CA LYS A 122 -14.69 2.36 11.60
C LYS A 122 -16.03 1.86 11.05
N LYS A 123 -16.25 1.97 9.73
CA LYS A 123 -17.47 1.47 9.07
C LYS A 123 -17.65 -0.04 9.25
N LEU A 124 -16.56 -0.81 9.24
CA LEU A 124 -16.56 -2.26 9.39
C LEU A 124 -16.46 -2.73 10.85
N GLY A 125 -16.50 -1.82 11.84
CA GLY A 125 -16.37 -2.17 13.26
C GLY A 125 -14.99 -2.70 13.65
N LYS A 126 -13.94 -2.37 12.88
CA LYS A 126 -12.55 -2.76 13.14
C LYS A 126 -11.85 -1.72 14.02
N GLN A 127 -10.80 -2.14 14.71
CA GLN A 127 -9.90 -1.23 15.41
C GLN A 127 -9.27 -0.24 14.41
N GLN A 128 -9.17 1.03 14.82
CA GLN A 128 -8.48 2.05 14.05
C GLN A 128 -6.97 1.93 14.27
N PHE A 129 -6.21 2.12 13.19
CA PHE A 129 -4.76 2.13 13.21
C PHE A 129 -4.25 3.51 13.66
N ASP A 130 -3.25 3.57 14.52
CA ASP A 130 -2.63 4.84 14.91
C ASP A 130 -1.68 5.31 13.80
N CYS A 131 -2.11 6.37 13.09
CA CYS A 131 -1.44 6.86 11.90
C CYS A 131 0.00 7.33 12.15
N LYS A 132 0.41 7.62 13.39
CA LYS A 132 1.82 7.96 13.68
C LYS A 132 2.79 6.82 13.33
N TYR A 133 2.29 5.58 13.22
CA TYR A 133 3.08 4.41 12.87
C TYR A 133 3.07 4.08 11.37
N TRP A 134 2.55 4.96 10.50
CA TRP A 134 2.49 4.69 9.05
C TRP A 134 3.88 4.35 8.49
N LYS A 135 4.91 5.10 8.90
CA LYS A 135 6.28 4.97 8.40
C LYS A 135 6.91 3.65 8.82
N ALA A 136 6.72 3.27 10.09
CA ALA A 136 7.17 1.99 10.62
C ALA A 136 6.48 0.81 9.91
N ARG A 137 5.16 0.91 9.67
CA ARG A 137 4.37 -0.18 9.07
C ARG A 137 4.64 -0.35 7.57
N TRP A 138 4.79 0.73 6.82
CA TRP A 138 4.76 0.70 5.35
C TRP A 138 6.07 1.07 4.67
N ARG A 139 7.08 1.53 5.41
CA ARG A 139 8.36 1.96 4.83
C ARG A 139 9.58 1.38 5.54
N GLU A 140 9.80 1.79 6.78
CA GLU A 140 11.08 1.61 7.48
C GLU A 140 11.13 0.32 8.30
N GLY A 141 9.98 -0.23 8.67
CA GLY A 141 9.88 -1.40 9.53
C GLY A 141 9.96 -1.06 11.02
N TRP A 142 9.41 -1.94 11.84
CA TRP A 142 9.31 -1.75 13.29
C TRP A 142 10.66 -1.79 14.01
N ALA A 143 11.63 -2.54 13.50
CA ALA A 143 12.96 -2.62 14.10
C ALA A 143 13.68 -1.27 14.09
N GLU A 144 13.54 -0.49 13.02
CA GLU A 144 14.12 0.86 12.94
C GLU A 144 13.36 1.82 13.85
N TYR A 145 12.02 1.80 13.81
CA TYR A 145 11.20 2.62 14.71
C TYR A 145 11.56 2.43 16.19
N LEU A 146 11.80 1.20 16.64
CA LEU A 146 12.16 0.90 18.03
C LEU A 146 13.58 1.33 18.41
N LYS A 147 14.49 1.55 17.45
CA LYS A 147 15.82 2.11 17.72
C LYS A 147 15.73 3.60 17.99
N ASP A 148 14.90 4.34 17.25
CA ASP A 148 14.73 5.80 17.37
C ASP A 148 14.03 6.23 18.67
N GLN A 149 13.50 5.30 19.46
CA GLN A 149 12.84 5.56 20.75
C GLN A 149 13.75 5.34 21.96
N LYS A 150 15.01 4.93 21.75
CA LYS A 150 16.02 4.74 22.80
C LYS A 150 16.97 5.93 22.84
#